data_AF-A0A968QQW5-F1
#
_entry.id   AF-A0A968QQW5-F1
#
_cell.length_a   1.000
_cell.length_b   1.000
_cell.length_c   1.000
_cell.angle_alpha   90.00
_cell.angle_beta   90.00
_cell.angle_gamma   90.00
#
_symmetry.space_group_name_H-M   'P 1'
#
loop_
_entity.id
_entity.type
_entity.pdbx_description
1 polymer ?
#
loop_
_entity_poly.entity_id
_entity_poly.type
_entity_poly.pdbx_seq_one_letter_code
_entity_poly.pdbx_strand_id
1 'polypeptide(L)'
;MNKNDEKVNGKQPESDFSSVENAKRFQAEIEKHGYPVPEIITDGKIQRFRLNGDTKKSGWYVFFNDGICAGAFGDWKSGQHIRWSSKAETEMSEDELAEIRRKTDELRRLREEAVRTEQEKAQKKADWIWKNAEPADNHAYLQKKGVKSYGLRQDAYGNLLVPVFTDDNVSLHGDDKNLSALQHIGCNGDKRFSKGGKVRGGYFRIKGKDSRRFCFCEGYATGASIHEATDSTVIVCFNAGNLYEVVRKFRKADIHASLYVCGDDDVFTDGNPGREKAVNAAIRTKSYLTFPKFTENSEEKKLTDFNDLYITEGLEAVRKCLESAKIPDAPVFKNPYFIKEGCICYTRMVNEEPVTDAVSRFSAEITHELTLDNGLEAQKAFRISGKSNTGRHFPEITIPAEQFYGMNWVMKWGAGAVISSGQGKKDRLREAIQLLSENISEHTIYKHFGWRRIEGEWFYLTNSGAIGADGLHDDIEVQSDSRKFENYTLPDPDADLKEAVKASLRILDLADIAISVPALASIYRSVLNEFAEIDYSLFIQGASGAQKTELSALIQAHFGISTAAICLKGGTPL
;
A
#
# COMPACT_ATOMS: atom_id res chain seq x y z
N MET A 1 80.57 13.25 -18.33
CA MET A 1 79.37 14.12 -18.44
C MET A 1 78.14 13.21 -18.46
N ASN A 2 77.03 13.65 -17.84
CA ASN A 2 75.85 12.91 -17.30
C ASN A 2 76.08 12.35 -15.89
N LYS A 3 75.54 12.95 -14.82
CA LYS A 3 74.13 13.16 -14.38
C LYS A 3 73.53 11.90 -13.74
N ASN A 4 73.61 11.84 -12.41
CA ASN A 4 72.72 11.12 -11.50
C ASN A 4 72.46 12.04 -10.31
N ASP A 5 71.26 12.58 -10.21
CA ASP A 5 70.71 13.18 -8.99
C ASP A 5 69.24 12.77 -8.91
N GLU A 6 68.95 11.87 -7.97
CA GLU A 6 67.62 11.44 -7.59
C GLU A 6 66.91 12.57 -6.82
N LYS A 7 65.75 13.00 -7.32
CA LYS A 7 64.84 13.89 -6.59
C LYS A 7 63.90 13.06 -5.73
N VAL A 8 64.06 13.18 -4.42
CA VAL A 8 63.04 12.87 -3.42
C VAL A 8 61.98 13.98 -3.46
N ASN A 9 60.75 13.65 -3.87
CA ASN A 9 59.59 14.55 -3.77
C ASN A 9 58.67 14.05 -2.66
N GLY A 10 58.55 14.82 -1.59
CA GLY A 10 57.58 14.60 -0.52
C GLY A 10 56.14 14.81 -1.01
N LYS A 11 55.26 13.86 -0.70
CA LYS A 11 53.81 14.00 -0.85
C LYS A 11 53.25 14.89 0.27
N GLN A 12 52.52 15.95 -0.10
CA GLN A 12 51.56 16.64 0.77
C GLN A 12 50.29 15.79 0.97
N PRO A 13 49.54 15.95 2.08
CA PRO A 13 48.44 15.04 2.44
C PRO A 13 47.11 15.36 1.73
N GLU A 14 46.50 14.34 1.13
CA GLU A 14 45.25 14.40 0.32
C GLU A 14 43.92 14.41 1.14
N SER A 15 43.94 14.59 2.47
CA SER A 15 42.74 14.30 3.31
C SER A 15 41.72 15.43 3.49
N ASP A 16 42.01 16.69 3.15
CA ASP A 16 41.13 17.84 3.50
C ASP A 16 40.17 18.31 2.39
N PHE A 17 40.35 17.89 1.14
CA PHE A 17 39.53 18.37 0.01
C PHE A 17 38.17 17.66 -0.12
N SER A 18 38.02 16.43 0.40
CA SER A 18 36.79 15.63 0.27
C SER A 18 35.68 16.07 1.24
N SER A 19 36.04 16.58 2.42
CA SER A 19 35.11 16.94 3.49
C SER A 19 34.28 18.19 3.19
N VAL A 20 34.95 19.25 2.73
CA VAL A 20 34.32 20.53 2.35
C VAL A 20 33.37 20.33 1.16
N GLU A 21 33.76 19.50 0.20
CA GLU A 21 32.93 19.19 -0.97
C GLU A 21 31.66 18.41 -0.58
N ASN A 22 31.80 17.42 0.31
CA ASN A 22 30.65 16.66 0.80
C ASN A 22 29.70 17.51 1.68
N ALA A 23 30.23 18.45 2.46
CA ALA A 23 29.39 19.42 3.19
C ALA A 23 28.57 20.30 2.23
N LYS A 24 29.16 20.75 1.11
CA LYS A 24 28.44 21.49 0.05
C LYS A 24 27.38 20.63 -0.64
N ARG A 25 27.68 19.36 -0.93
CA ARG A 25 26.69 18.42 -1.49
C ARG A 25 25.51 18.18 -0.54
N PHE A 26 25.77 18.13 0.77
CA PHE A 26 24.72 18.06 1.77
C PHE A 26 23.88 19.34 1.85
N GLN A 27 24.52 20.52 1.76
CA GLN A 27 23.81 21.80 1.65
C GLN A 27 22.88 21.86 0.43
N ALA A 28 23.36 21.42 -0.74
CA ALA A 28 22.54 21.35 -1.95
C ALA A 28 21.33 20.43 -1.79
N GLU A 29 21.45 19.32 -1.04
CA GLU A 29 20.31 18.44 -0.78
C GLU A 29 19.28 19.08 0.17
N ILE A 30 19.73 19.85 1.16
CA ILE A 30 18.87 20.64 2.05
C ILE A 30 18.07 21.66 1.21
N GLU A 31 18.75 22.40 0.33
CA GLU A 31 18.13 23.41 -0.54
C GLU A 31 17.10 22.80 -1.49
N LYS A 32 17.45 21.68 -2.13
CA LYS A 32 16.57 20.95 -3.05
C LYS A 32 15.24 20.53 -2.42
N HIS A 33 15.23 20.30 -1.10
CA HIS A 33 14.03 19.96 -0.35
C HIS A 33 13.32 21.18 0.26
N GLY A 34 13.70 22.40 -0.14
CA GLY A 34 13.01 23.64 0.24
C GLY A 34 13.36 24.14 1.64
N TYR A 35 14.41 23.61 2.27
CA TYR A 35 14.87 24.07 3.58
C TYR A 35 15.89 25.21 3.41
N PRO A 36 15.90 26.21 4.32
CA PRO A 36 16.99 27.19 4.37
C PRO A 36 18.33 26.50 4.59
N VAL A 37 19.36 26.90 3.84
CA VAL A 37 20.68 26.28 3.89
C VAL A 37 21.54 26.90 5.00
N PRO A 38 21.80 26.20 6.11
CA PRO A 38 22.70 26.70 7.14
C PRO A 38 24.16 26.45 6.75
N GLU A 39 25.09 27.17 7.39
CA GLU A 39 26.48 26.76 7.46
C GLU A 39 26.58 25.39 8.16
N ILE A 40 27.25 24.42 7.53
CA ILE A 40 27.34 23.05 8.04
C ILE A 40 28.50 22.93 9.01
N ILE A 41 28.15 22.70 10.28
CA ILE A 41 29.10 22.36 11.34
C ILE A 41 29.28 20.84 11.31
N THR A 42 30.52 20.40 11.21
CA THR A 42 30.91 19.00 11.00
C THR A 42 31.23 18.26 12.31
N ASP A 43 30.61 18.67 13.42
CA ASP A 43 30.89 18.15 14.77
C ASP A 43 30.13 16.87 15.12
N GLY A 44 29.35 16.32 14.17
CA GLY A 44 28.52 15.14 14.38
C GLY A 44 27.34 15.36 15.34
N LYS A 45 27.07 16.61 15.75
CA LYS A 45 25.98 16.95 16.68
C LYS A 45 24.80 17.56 15.95
N ILE A 46 23.63 17.50 16.59
CA ILE A 46 22.41 18.13 16.07
C ILE A 46 22.57 19.64 16.14
N GLN A 47 22.53 20.27 14.97
CA GLN A 47 22.51 21.72 14.82
C GLN A 47 21.09 22.20 14.52
N ARG A 48 20.68 23.31 15.13
CA ARG A 48 19.33 23.88 14.95
C ARG A 48 19.38 25.15 14.12
N PHE A 49 18.50 25.23 13.12
CA PHE A 49 18.34 26.38 12.25
C PHE A 49 16.86 26.77 12.12
N ARG A 50 16.62 27.96 11.55
CA ARG A 50 15.26 28.52 11.39
C ARG A 50 14.74 28.16 10.01
N LEU A 51 13.51 27.63 9.94
CA LEU A 51 12.81 27.40 8.68
C LEU A 51 12.14 28.68 8.18
N ASN A 52 11.84 28.73 6.88
CA ASN A 52 11.12 29.87 6.29
C ASN A 52 9.75 30.03 6.98
N GLY A 53 9.44 31.27 7.41
CA GLY A 53 8.20 31.60 8.12
C GLY A 53 8.20 31.30 9.63
N ASP A 54 9.27 30.70 10.17
CA ASP A 54 9.29 30.31 11.58
C ASP A 54 9.94 31.33 12.51
N THR A 55 9.27 31.63 13.62
CA THR A 55 9.81 32.51 14.67
C THR A 55 10.87 31.80 15.53
N LYS A 56 10.82 30.46 15.63
CA LYS A 56 11.73 29.61 16.42
C LYS A 56 12.59 28.71 15.52
N LYS A 57 13.71 28.19 16.03
CA LYS A 57 14.59 27.23 15.31
C LYS A 57 13.97 25.83 15.26
N SER A 58 13.01 25.60 14.38
CA SER A 58 12.30 24.32 14.15
C SER A 58 13.06 23.35 13.25
N GLY A 59 13.96 23.85 12.40
CA GLY A 59 14.80 23.05 11.53
C GLY A 59 15.98 22.46 12.28
N TRP A 60 16.41 21.28 11.86
CA TRP A 60 17.59 20.63 12.41
C TRP A 60 18.35 19.87 11.33
N TYR A 61 19.67 19.76 11.50
CA TYR A 61 20.49 18.84 10.73
C TYR A 61 21.57 18.21 11.62
N VAL A 62 22.17 17.14 11.12
CA VAL A 62 23.41 16.57 11.63
C VAL A 62 24.24 16.09 10.44
N PHE A 63 25.56 16.23 10.53
CA PHE A 63 26.49 15.84 9.48
C PHE A 63 27.74 15.19 10.10
N PHE A 64 28.06 13.99 9.62
CA PHE A 64 29.23 13.22 9.98
C PHE A 64 30.24 13.28 8.84
N ASN A 65 31.46 13.66 9.17
CA ASN A 65 32.52 13.98 8.20
C ASN A 65 33.66 12.93 8.18
N ASP A 66 33.37 11.71 8.60
CA ASP A 66 34.33 10.63 8.75
C ASP A 66 33.94 9.41 7.91
N GLY A 67 34.89 8.87 7.14
CA GLY A 67 34.64 7.78 6.19
C GLY A 67 33.64 8.17 5.10
N ILE A 68 32.56 7.42 4.95
CA ILE A 68 31.41 7.84 4.14
C ILE A 68 30.68 8.94 4.89
N CYS A 69 30.69 10.16 4.34
CA CYS A 69 29.97 11.28 4.92
C CYS A 69 28.47 10.96 4.91
N ALA A 70 27.82 11.19 6.04
CA ALA A 70 26.40 10.91 6.22
C ALA A 70 25.75 12.06 6.97
N GLY A 71 24.49 12.34 6.63
CA GLY A 71 23.76 13.41 7.28
C GLY A 71 22.27 13.16 7.28
N ALA A 72 21.57 13.89 8.13
CA ALA A 72 20.13 13.95 8.11
C ALA A 72 19.70 15.37 8.42
N PHE A 73 18.60 15.81 7.82
CA PHE A 73 17.98 17.10 8.10
C PHE A 73 16.47 16.96 8.08
N GLY A 74 15.78 17.87 8.77
CA GLY A 74 14.33 17.84 8.81
C GLY A 74 13.71 18.94 9.65
N ASP A 75 12.40 18.77 9.87
CA ASP A 75 11.58 19.70 10.63
C ASP A 75 10.97 19.00 11.85
N TRP A 76 11.20 19.58 13.02
CA TRP A 76 10.63 19.06 14.26
C TRP A 76 9.10 19.19 14.34
N LYS A 77 8.49 20.13 13.61
CA LYS A 77 7.03 20.34 13.64
C LYS A 77 6.28 19.29 12.84
N SER A 78 6.70 19.03 11.60
CA SER A 78 6.12 18.00 10.73
C SER A 78 6.62 16.59 11.05
N GLY A 79 7.76 16.46 11.73
CA GLY A 79 8.42 15.17 12.00
C GLY A 79 9.08 14.54 10.76
N GLN A 80 8.99 15.19 9.60
CA GLN A 80 9.64 14.77 8.37
C GLN A 80 11.15 14.96 8.47
N HIS A 81 11.89 14.00 7.92
CA HIS A 81 13.34 14.08 7.81
C HIS A 81 13.81 13.32 6.58
N ILE A 82 14.92 13.79 6.03
CA ILE A 82 15.59 13.22 4.86
C ILE A 82 16.97 12.77 5.30
N ARG A 83 17.39 11.61 4.79
CA ARG A 83 18.72 11.06 4.99
C ARG A 83 19.56 11.33 3.75
N TRP A 84 20.84 11.58 3.97
CA TRP A 84 21.80 11.85 2.91
C TRP A 84 23.10 11.08 3.17
N SER A 85 23.75 10.65 2.10
CA SER A 85 25.08 10.04 2.13
C SER A 85 25.90 10.51 0.92
N SER A 86 27.22 10.59 1.09
CA SER A 86 28.15 10.94 0.02
C SER A 86 28.28 9.87 -1.07
N LYS A 87 27.83 8.64 -0.80
CA LYS A 87 27.88 7.46 -1.70
C LYS A 87 26.47 6.89 -1.87
N ALA A 88 26.15 6.35 -3.05
CA ALA A 88 24.84 5.76 -3.31
C ALA A 88 24.71 4.38 -2.64
N GLU A 89 23.52 4.03 -2.15
CA GLU A 89 23.27 2.75 -1.45
C GLU A 89 23.63 1.52 -2.32
N THR A 90 23.49 1.65 -3.64
CA THR A 90 23.84 0.61 -4.64
C THR A 90 25.35 0.39 -4.81
N GLU A 91 26.18 1.26 -4.26
CA GLU A 91 27.65 1.20 -4.38
C GLU A 91 28.33 0.84 -3.05
N MET A 92 27.56 0.64 -1.97
CA MET A 92 28.08 0.40 -0.63
C MET A 92 28.34 -1.08 -0.36
N SER A 93 29.45 -1.39 0.32
CA SER A 93 29.72 -2.73 0.87
C SER A 93 28.87 -3.02 2.12
N GLU A 94 28.80 -4.29 2.54
CA GLU A 94 28.06 -4.67 3.76
C GLU A 94 28.62 -3.99 5.02
N ASP A 95 29.95 -3.86 5.13
CA ASP A 95 30.62 -3.18 6.24
C ASP A 95 30.29 -1.66 6.27
N GLU A 96 30.23 -1.03 5.10
CA GLU A 96 29.87 0.37 4.94
C GLU A 96 28.41 0.62 5.37
N LEU A 97 27.49 -0.29 5.03
CA LEU A 97 26.09 -0.25 5.46
C LEU A 97 25.93 -0.49 6.97
N ALA A 98 26.77 -1.33 7.57
CA ALA A 98 26.76 -1.59 9.01
C ALA A 98 27.19 -0.33 9.81
N GLU A 99 28.20 0.39 9.31
CA GLU A 99 28.68 1.63 9.94
C GLU A 99 27.64 2.76 9.87
N ILE A 100 26.94 2.91 8.74
CA ILE A 100 25.83 3.88 8.59
C ILE A 100 24.68 3.55 9.56
N ARG A 101 24.36 2.26 9.74
CA ARG A 101 23.36 1.82 10.73
C ARG A 101 23.80 2.16 12.16
N ARG A 102 25.06 1.90 12.51
CA ARG A 102 25.62 2.22 13.83
C ARG A 102 25.49 3.71 14.15
N LYS A 103 25.86 4.59 13.22
CA LYS A 103 25.73 6.05 13.37
C LYS A 103 24.25 6.49 13.47
N THR A 104 23.36 5.87 12.71
CA THR A 104 21.91 6.14 12.77
C THR A 104 21.33 5.77 14.15
N ASP A 105 21.77 4.65 14.72
CA ASP A 105 21.34 4.21 16.05
C ASP A 105 21.90 5.11 17.17
N GLU A 106 23.13 5.59 17.03
CA GLU A 106 23.73 6.56 17.97
C GLU A 106 22.96 7.89 17.99
N LEU A 107 22.62 8.43 16.81
CA LEU A 107 21.77 9.62 16.69
C LEU A 107 20.42 9.45 17.37
N ARG A 108 19.80 8.28 17.17
CA ARG A 108 18.53 7.95 17.81
C ARG A 108 18.65 8.00 19.32
N ARG A 109 19.72 7.42 19.89
CA ARG A 109 19.99 7.46 21.34
C ARG A 109 20.17 8.88 21.86
N LEU A 110 21.00 9.71 21.20
CA LEU A 110 21.21 11.10 21.61
C LEU A 110 19.91 11.93 21.57
N ARG A 111 19.05 11.70 20.57
CA ARG A 111 17.72 12.32 20.47
C ARG A 111 16.82 11.90 21.63
N GLU A 112 16.77 10.62 21.92
CA GLU A 112 15.96 10.06 23.00
C GLU A 112 16.42 10.62 24.37
N GLU A 113 17.72 10.77 24.60
CA GLU A 113 18.28 11.37 25.82
C GLU A 113 17.98 12.87 25.96
N ALA A 114 18.11 13.65 24.88
CA ALA A 114 17.80 15.07 24.89
C ALA A 114 16.32 15.32 25.21
N VAL A 115 15.42 14.55 24.57
CA VAL A 115 13.97 14.60 24.83
C VAL A 115 13.67 14.20 26.26
N ARG A 116 14.29 13.13 26.79
CA ARG A 116 14.13 12.70 28.18
C ARG A 116 14.51 13.81 29.16
N THR A 117 15.66 14.45 28.93
CA THR A 117 16.16 15.54 29.79
C THR A 117 15.23 16.75 29.78
N GLU A 118 14.66 17.12 28.63
CA GLU A 118 13.68 18.21 28.55
C GLU A 118 12.37 17.85 29.25
N GLN A 119 11.90 16.60 29.10
CA GLN A 119 10.70 16.10 29.77
C GLN A 119 10.85 16.05 31.30
N GLU A 120 12.00 15.62 31.82
CA GLU A 120 12.28 15.61 33.27
C GLU A 120 12.24 17.03 33.87
N LYS A 121 12.78 18.02 33.14
CA LYS A 121 12.72 19.43 33.56
C LYS A 121 11.28 19.96 33.55
N ALA A 122 10.52 19.63 32.51
CA ALA A 122 9.12 20.01 32.40
C ALA A 122 8.26 19.37 33.50
N GLN A 123 8.50 18.10 33.83
CA GLN A 123 7.84 17.38 34.92
C GLN A 123 8.05 18.05 36.27
N LYS A 124 9.31 18.34 36.65
CA LYS A 124 9.62 19.03 37.91
C LYS A 124 8.94 20.39 38.02
N LYS A 125 8.85 21.11 36.89
CA LYS A 125 8.13 22.40 36.83
C LYS A 125 6.63 22.22 36.99
N ALA A 126 6.02 21.22 36.34
CA ALA A 126 4.62 20.90 36.47
C ALA A 126 4.26 20.54 37.92
N ASP A 127 5.07 19.69 38.57
CA ASP A 127 4.92 19.33 39.99
C ASP A 127 4.98 20.55 40.91
N TRP A 128 5.93 21.46 40.66
CA TRP A 128 6.06 22.67 41.46
C TRP A 128 4.84 23.59 41.31
N ILE A 129 4.36 23.83 40.08
CA ILE A 129 3.16 24.63 39.84
C ILE A 129 1.95 23.98 40.51
N TRP A 130 1.77 22.67 40.33
CA TRP A 130 0.65 21.93 40.89
C TRP A 130 0.59 22.05 42.41
N LYS A 131 1.73 21.85 43.10
CA LYS A 131 1.82 21.94 44.57
C LYS A 131 1.51 23.31 45.15
N ASN A 132 1.85 24.38 44.42
CA ASN A 132 1.64 25.77 44.86
C ASN A 132 0.32 26.38 44.35
N ALA A 133 -0.48 25.62 43.61
CA ALA A 133 -1.79 26.05 43.14
C ALA A 133 -2.89 25.71 44.16
N GLU A 134 -3.89 26.57 44.24
CA GLU A 134 -5.04 26.44 45.16
C GLU A 134 -6.17 25.62 44.52
N PRO A 135 -7.05 24.96 45.30
CA PRO A 135 -8.25 24.32 44.75
C PRO A 135 -9.12 25.29 43.95
N ALA A 136 -9.56 24.88 42.76
CA ALA A 136 -10.33 25.73 41.85
C ALA A 136 -11.83 25.48 41.94
N ASP A 137 -12.45 25.77 43.08
CA ASP A 137 -13.88 25.49 43.27
C ASP A 137 -14.79 26.50 42.55
N ASN A 138 -14.29 27.71 42.26
CA ASN A 138 -15.07 28.80 41.70
C ASN A 138 -14.32 29.57 40.60
N HIS A 139 -14.16 28.93 39.43
CA HIS A 139 -13.45 29.51 38.28
C HIS A 139 -14.41 29.94 37.16
N ALA A 140 -14.14 31.08 36.50
CA ALA A 140 -14.99 31.66 35.45
C ALA A 140 -15.29 30.69 34.30
N TYR A 141 -14.29 29.90 33.86
CA TYR A 141 -14.47 28.86 32.85
C TYR A 141 -15.48 27.77 33.28
N LEU A 142 -15.42 27.34 34.55
CA LEU A 142 -16.31 26.30 35.08
C LEU A 142 -17.75 26.81 35.17
N GLN A 143 -17.94 28.03 35.65
CA GLN A 143 -19.24 28.70 35.66
C GLN A 143 -19.82 28.86 34.24
N LYS A 144 -19.00 29.32 33.29
CA LYS A 144 -19.40 29.49 31.88
C LYS A 144 -19.82 28.16 31.24
N LYS A 145 -19.13 27.07 31.58
CA LYS A 145 -19.44 25.73 31.06
C LYS A 145 -20.47 24.97 31.89
N GLY A 146 -20.90 25.50 33.04
CA GLY A 146 -21.93 24.93 33.90
C GLY A 146 -21.52 23.67 34.66
N VAL A 147 -20.22 23.39 34.78
CA VAL A 147 -19.67 22.14 35.33
C VAL A 147 -18.87 22.37 36.61
N LYS A 148 -18.78 21.35 37.46
CA LYS A 148 -18.05 21.41 38.74
C LYS A 148 -16.55 21.23 38.57
N SER A 149 -15.82 21.57 39.63
CA SER A 149 -14.39 21.28 39.78
C SER A 149 -14.19 19.88 40.37
N TYR A 150 -13.52 19.02 39.63
CA TYR A 150 -13.17 17.66 40.05
C TYR A 150 -11.67 17.55 40.16
N GLY A 151 -11.12 17.96 41.32
CA GLY A 151 -9.68 17.88 41.58
C GLY A 151 -8.82 18.85 40.76
N LEU A 152 -9.41 19.91 40.20
CA LEU A 152 -8.68 20.95 39.50
C LEU A 152 -8.12 22.00 40.47
N ARG A 153 -7.06 22.69 40.03
CA ARG A 153 -6.42 23.77 40.79
C ARG A 153 -6.35 25.05 39.98
N GLN A 154 -6.11 26.17 40.63
CA GLN A 154 -5.94 27.48 40.02
C GLN A 154 -4.56 28.02 40.39
N ASP A 155 -3.80 28.49 39.38
CA ASP A 155 -2.53 29.14 39.63
C ASP A 155 -2.72 30.59 40.11
N ALA A 156 -1.64 31.22 40.58
CA ALA A 156 -1.64 32.61 41.04
C ALA A 156 -1.96 33.64 39.94
N TYR A 157 -1.92 33.24 38.66
CA TYR A 157 -2.29 34.07 37.51
C TYR A 157 -3.77 33.93 37.14
N GLY A 158 -4.51 33.10 37.88
CA GLY A 158 -5.91 32.86 37.68
C GLY A 158 -6.24 31.83 36.61
N ASN A 159 -5.26 31.08 36.09
CA ASN A 159 -5.52 29.99 35.14
C ASN A 159 -6.00 28.74 35.86
N LEU A 160 -7.01 28.09 35.31
CA LEU A 160 -7.43 26.76 35.73
C LEU A 160 -6.44 25.70 35.22
N LEU A 161 -6.00 24.82 36.11
CA LEU A 161 -5.01 23.79 35.87
C LEU A 161 -5.68 22.42 35.84
N VAL A 162 -5.53 21.71 34.72
CA VAL A 162 -5.90 20.30 34.58
C VAL A 162 -4.62 19.46 34.49
N PRO A 163 -4.39 18.51 35.41
CA PRO A 163 -3.15 17.73 35.44
C PRO A 163 -3.14 16.67 34.34
N VAL A 164 -1.99 16.50 33.68
CA VAL A 164 -1.78 15.49 32.64
C VAL A 164 -0.89 14.39 33.22
N PHE A 165 -1.43 13.19 33.40
CA PHE A 165 -0.69 12.03 33.87
C PHE A 165 -0.29 11.15 32.70
N THR A 166 0.95 10.66 32.67
CA THR A 166 1.44 9.76 31.60
C THR A 166 1.94 8.45 32.17
N ASP A 167 1.03 7.66 32.73
CA ASP A 167 1.33 6.30 33.15
C ASP A 167 1.45 5.35 31.95
N ASP A 168 2.54 4.57 31.93
CA ASP A 168 2.74 3.54 30.91
C ASP A 168 1.94 2.27 31.24
N ASN A 169 1.71 1.99 32.53
CA ASN A 169 0.87 0.91 33.04
C ASN A 169 -0.21 1.48 33.97
N VAL A 170 -1.35 1.81 33.38
CA VAL A 170 -2.47 2.43 34.10
C VAL A 170 -3.12 1.42 35.06
N SER A 171 -3.41 1.84 36.29
CA SER A 171 -4.30 1.10 37.20
C SER A 171 -5.72 1.62 37.07
N LEU A 172 -6.69 0.73 36.83
CA LEU A 172 -8.10 1.11 36.67
C LEU A 172 -8.72 1.70 37.95
N HIS A 173 -8.22 1.31 39.12
CA HIS A 173 -8.75 1.75 40.42
C HIS A 173 -7.71 2.42 41.32
N GLY A 174 -6.43 2.39 40.92
CA GLY A 174 -5.36 3.06 41.65
C GLY A 174 -5.32 4.56 41.40
N ASP A 175 -4.44 5.23 42.14
CA ASP A 175 -4.11 6.62 41.90
C ASP A 175 -3.27 6.76 40.64
N ASP A 176 -3.53 7.83 39.89
CA ASP A 176 -2.74 8.22 38.74
C ASP A 176 -1.37 8.72 39.21
N LYS A 177 -0.33 8.26 38.53
CA LYS A 177 1.06 8.59 38.84
C LYS A 177 1.66 9.38 37.69
N ASN A 178 2.87 9.90 37.90
CA ASN A 178 3.65 10.55 36.85
C ASN A 178 2.94 11.75 36.20
N LEU A 179 2.69 12.80 37.00
CA LEU A 179 2.31 14.11 36.46
C LEU A 179 3.39 14.55 35.47
N SER A 180 3.05 14.73 34.20
CA SER A 180 4.02 15.06 33.14
C SER A 180 3.91 16.50 32.68
N ALA A 181 2.71 17.06 32.75
CA ALA A 181 2.37 18.39 32.27
C ALA A 181 1.10 18.91 32.96
N LEU A 182 0.83 20.19 32.78
CA LEU A 182 -0.45 20.82 33.12
C LEU A 182 -1.06 21.42 31.84
N GLN A 183 -2.36 21.25 31.64
CA GLN A 183 -3.15 22.09 30.74
C GLN A 183 -3.64 23.30 31.53
N HIS A 184 -3.29 24.49 31.03
CA HIS A 184 -3.69 25.79 31.55
C HIS A 184 -4.89 26.27 30.74
N ILE A 185 -5.98 26.62 31.41
CA ILE A 185 -7.19 27.16 30.81
C ILE A 185 -7.40 28.56 31.37
N GLY A 186 -7.25 29.58 30.51
CA GLY A 186 -7.48 30.97 30.90
C GLY A 186 -8.96 31.29 31.14
N CYS A 187 -9.26 32.43 31.73
CA CYS A 187 -10.63 32.90 31.97
C CYS A 187 -11.47 33.00 30.69
N ASN A 188 -10.83 33.31 29.55
CA ASN A 188 -11.49 33.38 28.24
C ASN A 188 -11.73 32.01 27.60
N GLY A 189 -11.19 30.93 28.18
CA GLY A 189 -11.30 29.56 27.67
C GLY A 189 -10.12 29.09 26.81
N ASP A 190 -9.10 29.94 26.60
CA ASP A 190 -7.88 29.56 25.88
C ASP A 190 -7.13 28.45 26.62
N LYS A 191 -6.87 27.33 25.93
CA LYS A 191 -6.20 26.15 26.50
C LYS A 191 -4.77 26.02 25.99
N ARG A 192 -3.80 25.84 26.88
CA ARG A 192 -2.38 25.65 26.52
C ARG A 192 -1.72 24.60 27.42
N PHE A 193 -0.84 23.78 26.86
CA PHE A 193 -0.04 22.85 27.66
C PHE A 193 1.27 23.46 28.14
N SER A 194 1.75 22.95 29.27
CA SER A 194 3.08 23.27 29.79
C SER A 194 4.17 22.88 28.79
N LYS A 195 5.06 23.82 28.45
CA LYS A 195 6.12 23.62 27.45
C LYS A 195 7.07 22.49 27.87
N GLY A 196 7.33 21.55 26.95
CA GLY A 196 8.26 20.44 27.14
C GLY A 196 7.67 19.20 27.84
N GLY A 197 6.44 19.30 28.36
CA GLY A 197 5.76 18.17 28.99
C GLY A 197 5.23 17.15 27.99
N LYS A 198 5.25 15.86 28.35
CA LYS A 198 4.72 14.77 27.53
C LYS A 198 3.19 14.76 27.61
N VAL A 199 2.50 15.04 26.49
CA VAL A 199 1.02 15.05 26.43
C VAL A 199 0.46 13.81 25.72
N ARG A 200 1.17 13.26 24.72
CA ARG A 200 0.72 12.07 23.98
C ARG A 200 0.60 10.86 24.94
N GLY A 201 -0.55 10.21 24.90
CA GLY A 201 -0.96 9.15 25.81
C GLY A 201 -1.20 9.62 27.25
N GLY A 202 -1.24 10.94 27.48
CA GLY A 202 -1.54 11.55 28.76
C GLY A 202 -3.03 11.73 28.98
N TYR A 203 -3.48 11.66 30.22
CA TYR A 203 -4.90 11.72 30.56
C TYR A 203 -5.14 12.39 31.92
N PHE A 204 -6.39 12.75 32.17
CA PHE A 204 -6.88 13.17 33.48
C PHE A 204 -8.12 12.37 33.88
N ARG A 205 -8.20 11.91 35.14
CA ARG A 205 -9.29 11.07 35.62
C ARG A 205 -10.20 11.83 36.58
N ILE A 206 -11.48 11.84 36.27
CA ILE A 206 -12.56 12.17 37.19
C ILE A 206 -13.09 10.83 37.74
N LYS A 207 -12.83 10.55 39.02
CA LYS A 207 -13.22 9.28 39.65
C LYS A 207 -14.74 9.24 39.88
N GLY A 208 -15.39 8.22 39.36
CA GLY A 208 -16.81 7.93 39.59
C GLY A 208 -17.04 6.84 40.62
N LYS A 209 -18.31 6.62 40.96
CA LYS A 209 -18.71 5.49 41.83
C LYS A 209 -18.82 4.17 41.07
N ASP A 210 -19.11 4.22 39.78
CA ASP A 210 -19.11 3.02 38.94
C ASP A 210 -17.66 2.58 38.64
N SER A 211 -17.30 1.42 39.18
CA SER A 211 -15.98 0.82 39.03
C SER A 211 -15.83 -0.01 37.75
N ARG A 212 -16.87 -0.23 36.96
CA ARG A 212 -16.78 -1.07 35.74
C ARG A 212 -16.87 -0.26 34.46
N ARG A 213 -17.42 0.96 34.52
CA ARG A 213 -17.62 1.85 33.38
C ARG A 213 -16.57 2.97 33.34
N PHE A 214 -15.87 3.06 32.22
CA PHE A 214 -14.90 4.12 31.93
C PHE A 214 -15.30 4.87 30.67
N CYS A 215 -15.59 6.16 30.78
CA CYS A 215 -15.91 7.03 29.65
C CYS A 215 -14.67 7.83 29.25
N PHE A 216 -14.40 7.98 27.95
CA PHE A 216 -13.26 8.72 27.42
C PHE A 216 -13.78 9.87 26.57
N CYS A 217 -13.27 11.08 26.81
CA CYS A 217 -13.69 12.28 26.09
C CYS A 217 -12.51 13.20 25.81
N GLU A 218 -12.70 14.20 24.95
CA GLU A 218 -11.63 15.13 24.60
C GLU A 218 -11.41 16.19 25.68
N GLY A 219 -12.44 16.97 26.00
CA GLY A 219 -12.33 18.11 26.91
C GLY A 219 -12.69 17.80 28.35
N TYR A 220 -12.17 18.62 29.28
CA TYR A 220 -12.58 18.56 30.69
C TYR A 220 -14.08 18.85 30.86
N ALA A 221 -14.62 19.88 30.21
CA ALA A 221 -16.03 20.26 30.32
C ALA A 221 -16.97 19.15 29.82
N THR A 222 -16.66 18.56 28.67
CA THR A 222 -17.30 17.35 28.15
C THR A 222 -17.27 16.22 29.19
N GLY A 223 -16.09 15.97 29.78
CA GLY A 223 -15.90 14.91 30.75
C GLY A 223 -16.65 15.12 32.08
N ALA A 224 -16.65 16.36 32.58
CA ALA A 224 -17.41 16.73 33.77
C ALA A 224 -18.92 16.58 33.53
N SER A 225 -19.43 16.98 32.35
CA SER A 225 -20.84 16.80 31.97
C SER A 225 -21.24 15.32 31.95
N ILE A 226 -20.41 14.45 31.37
CA ILE A 226 -20.63 13.00 31.34
C ILE A 226 -20.61 12.40 32.77
N HIS A 227 -19.66 12.84 33.59
CA HIS A 227 -19.53 12.40 34.98
C HIS A 227 -20.75 12.83 35.81
N GLU A 228 -21.18 14.09 35.71
CA GLU A 228 -22.37 14.61 36.41
C GLU A 228 -23.66 13.91 35.97
N ALA A 229 -23.76 13.49 34.70
CA ALA A 229 -24.91 12.76 34.19
C ALA A 229 -24.93 11.28 34.64
N THR A 230 -23.78 10.63 34.85
CA THR A 230 -23.74 9.16 34.98
C THR A 230 -23.03 8.62 36.22
N ASP A 231 -22.32 9.46 36.97
CA ASP A 231 -21.42 9.05 38.08
C ASP A 231 -20.35 8.03 37.66
N SER A 232 -20.08 7.92 36.35
CA SER A 232 -19.06 7.04 35.78
C SER A 232 -17.66 7.62 36.00
N THR A 233 -16.64 6.76 35.97
CA THR A 233 -15.26 7.24 35.89
C THR A 233 -15.00 7.79 34.49
N VAL A 234 -14.54 9.04 34.39
CA VAL A 234 -14.30 9.72 33.12
C VAL A 234 -12.82 10.04 32.94
N ILE A 235 -12.28 9.71 31.77
CA ILE A 235 -10.91 9.90 31.36
C ILE A 235 -10.88 10.98 30.28
N VAL A 236 -10.35 12.15 30.63
CA VAL A 236 -10.15 13.28 29.73
C VAL A 236 -8.84 13.08 28.97
N CYS A 237 -8.94 12.95 27.65
CA CYS A 237 -7.83 12.69 26.72
C CYS A 237 -7.23 13.97 26.14
N PHE A 238 -7.80 15.13 26.46
CA PHE A 238 -7.40 16.48 26.05
C PHE A 238 -7.57 16.86 24.57
N ASN A 239 -7.61 15.91 23.63
CA ASN A 239 -7.92 16.13 22.21
C ASN A 239 -8.27 14.81 21.50
N ALA A 240 -8.97 14.91 20.37
CA ALA A 240 -9.38 13.81 19.48
C ALA A 240 -8.25 12.84 19.14
N GLY A 241 -7.09 13.38 18.72
CA GLY A 241 -5.93 12.59 18.29
C GLY A 241 -5.31 11.74 19.41
N ASN A 242 -5.62 12.04 20.67
CA ASN A 242 -5.11 11.32 21.83
C ASN A 242 -6.09 10.26 22.38
N LEU A 243 -7.33 10.21 21.87
CA LEU A 243 -8.35 9.26 22.34
C LEU A 243 -7.86 7.81 22.27
N TYR A 244 -7.45 7.34 21.09
CA TYR A 244 -7.00 5.95 20.93
C TYR A 244 -5.80 5.60 21.82
N GLU A 245 -4.81 6.50 21.91
CA GLU A 245 -3.60 6.30 22.71
C GLU A 245 -3.89 6.10 24.20
N VAL A 246 -4.93 6.75 24.72
CA VAL A 246 -5.37 6.61 26.10
C VAL A 246 -6.28 5.39 26.25
N VAL A 247 -7.30 5.24 25.40
CA VAL A 247 -8.28 4.13 25.49
C VAL A 247 -7.57 2.77 25.40
N ARG A 248 -6.55 2.63 24.53
CA ARG A 248 -5.79 1.37 24.40
C ARG A 248 -5.04 1.00 25.69
N LYS A 249 -4.57 1.98 26.47
CA LYS A 249 -3.86 1.72 27.74
C LYS A 249 -4.81 1.13 28.77
N PHE A 250 -6.01 1.68 28.87
CA PHE A 250 -7.05 1.17 29.77
C PHE A 250 -7.56 -0.20 29.31
N ARG A 251 -7.74 -0.44 28.01
CA ARG A 251 -8.08 -1.77 27.47
C ARG A 251 -7.00 -2.81 27.74
N LYS A 252 -5.72 -2.40 27.71
CA LYS A 252 -4.60 -3.29 28.05
C LYS A 252 -4.54 -3.61 29.55
N ALA A 253 -4.91 -2.65 30.40
CA ALA A 253 -4.96 -2.84 31.85
C ALA A 253 -6.03 -3.85 32.27
N ASP A 254 -7.18 -3.85 31.59
CA ASP A 254 -8.20 -4.89 31.70
C ASP A 254 -8.94 -5.08 30.37
N ILE A 255 -8.83 -6.28 29.83
CA ILE A 255 -9.49 -6.65 28.57
C ILE A 255 -11.02 -6.64 28.69
N HIS A 256 -11.56 -6.83 29.89
CA HIS A 256 -13.00 -6.93 30.17
C HIS A 256 -13.64 -5.62 30.65
N ALA A 257 -12.88 -4.55 30.84
CA ALA A 257 -13.43 -3.26 31.27
C ALA A 257 -14.46 -2.71 30.26
N SER A 258 -15.55 -2.09 30.76
CA SER A 258 -16.56 -1.47 29.89
C SER A 258 -16.12 -0.05 29.53
N LEU A 259 -15.46 0.06 28.37
CA LEU A 259 -14.92 1.33 27.89
C LEU A 259 -15.91 1.99 26.91
N TYR A 260 -16.15 3.27 27.11
CA TYR A 260 -17.05 4.11 26.30
C TYR A 260 -16.27 5.29 25.73
N VAL A 261 -16.13 5.37 24.42
CA VAL A 261 -15.58 6.55 23.73
C VAL A 261 -16.74 7.50 23.45
N CYS A 262 -16.68 8.66 24.10
CA CYS A 262 -17.62 9.77 23.94
C CYS A 262 -16.95 10.83 23.07
N GLY A 263 -17.19 10.75 21.75
CA GLY A 263 -16.59 11.68 20.79
C GLY A 263 -17.38 12.97 20.67
N ASP A 264 -16.70 14.05 20.33
CA ASP A 264 -17.33 15.29 19.90
C ASP A 264 -17.75 15.15 18.41
N ASP A 265 -18.89 15.73 18.03
CA ASP A 265 -19.42 15.69 16.66
C ASP A 265 -19.15 17.04 15.99
N ASP A 266 -17.91 17.23 15.53
CA ASP A 266 -17.40 18.47 14.92
C ASP A 266 -17.92 18.67 13.49
N VAL A 267 -19.24 18.59 13.30
CA VAL A 267 -19.92 18.62 11.99
C VAL A 267 -19.60 19.90 11.18
N PHE A 268 -19.17 20.97 11.84
CA PHE A 268 -18.83 22.26 11.21
C PHE A 268 -17.34 22.40 10.85
N THR A 269 -16.52 21.38 11.12
CA THR A 269 -15.11 21.33 10.74
C THR A 269 -14.93 20.38 9.56
N ASP A 270 -14.23 20.82 8.52
CA ASP A 270 -13.99 19.99 7.33
C ASP A 270 -13.31 18.67 7.72
N GLY A 271 -13.89 17.55 7.28
CA GLY A 271 -13.47 16.19 7.63
C GLY A 271 -13.96 15.63 8.97
N ASN A 272 -14.63 16.42 9.83
CA ASN A 272 -15.13 16.01 11.16
C ASN A 272 -14.14 15.13 11.96
N PRO A 273 -12.94 15.68 12.29
CA PRO A 273 -11.84 14.90 12.86
C PRO A 273 -12.19 14.31 14.23
N GLY A 274 -12.96 15.00 15.08
CA GLY A 274 -13.41 14.48 16.39
C GLY A 274 -14.17 13.16 16.24
N ARG A 275 -15.15 13.12 15.33
CA ARG A 275 -15.91 11.92 15.02
C ARG A 275 -15.04 10.80 14.47
N GLU A 276 -14.19 11.10 13.49
CA GLU A 276 -13.30 10.11 12.86
C GLU A 276 -12.38 9.45 13.90
N LYS A 277 -11.73 10.25 14.75
CA LYS A 277 -10.80 9.74 15.78
C LYS A 277 -11.53 8.93 16.85
N ALA A 278 -12.71 9.37 17.29
CA ALA A 278 -13.54 8.64 18.25
C ALA A 278 -13.99 7.28 17.69
N VAL A 279 -14.46 7.24 16.44
CA VAL A 279 -14.79 6.01 15.71
C VAL A 279 -13.58 5.06 15.69
N ASN A 280 -12.43 5.55 15.19
CA ASN A 280 -11.20 4.77 15.10
C ASN A 280 -10.78 4.18 16.46
N ALA A 281 -10.82 5.01 17.51
CA ALA A 281 -10.49 4.59 18.87
C ALA A 281 -11.41 3.47 19.36
N ALA A 282 -12.72 3.63 19.19
CA ALA A 282 -13.72 2.66 19.65
C ALA A 282 -13.57 1.31 18.94
N ILE A 283 -13.41 1.31 17.62
CA ILE A 283 -13.21 0.10 16.82
C ILE A 283 -11.98 -0.67 17.28
N ARG A 284 -10.81 -0.02 17.30
CA ARG A 284 -9.53 -0.69 17.54
C ARG A 284 -9.41 -1.22 18.97
N THR A 285 -10.18 -0.65 19.89
CA THR A 285 -10.20 -1.04 21.30
C THR A 285 -11.43 -1.84 21.70
N LYS A 286 -12.33 -2.17 20.75
CA LYS A 286 -13.60 -2.86 20.99
C LYS A 286 -14.41 -2.19 22.11
N SER A 287 -14.53 -0.86 22.02
CA SER A 287 -15.19 -0.02 23.02
C SER A 287 -16.53 0.47 22.49
N TYR A 288 -17.45 0.78 23.41
CA TYR A 288 -18.72 1.42 23.06
C TYR A 288 -18.45 2.82 22.52
N LEU A 289 -19.22 3.26 21.53
CA LEU A 289 -19.12 4.58 20.91
C LEU A 289 -20.45 5.33 21.06
N THR A 290 -20.36 6.62 21.36
CA THR A 290 -21.49 7.53 21.39
C THR A 290 -21.07 8.96 21.05
N PHE A 291 -22.03 9.73 20.54
CA PHE A 291 -21.91 11.12 20.14
C PHE A 291 -23.09 11.91 20.73
N PRO A 292 -22.94 13.22 20.98
CA PRO A 292 -24.06 14.04 21.42
C PRO A 292 -25.16 14.05 20.35
N LYS A 293 -26.43 13.91 20.79
CA LYS A 293 -27.60 13.97 19.92
C LYS A 293 -28.50 15.10 20.40
N PHE A 294 -28.63 16.12 19.58
CA PHE A 294 -29.44 17.31 19.85
C PHE A 294 -30.86 17.13 19.30
N THR A 295 -31.86 17.59 20.05
CA THR A 295 -33.27 17.66 19.63
C THR A 295 -33.66 19.05 19.11
N GLU A 296 -32.94 20.11 19.52
CA GLU A 296 -33.05 21.46 18.94
C GLU A 296 -32.20 21.60 17.66
N ASN A 297 -32.47 22.64 16.86
CA ASN A 297 -31.76 22.90 15.61
C ASN A 297 -30.28 23.28 15.87
N SER A 298 -29.41 22.27 15.92
CA SER A 298 -27.99 22.39 16.31
C SER A 298 -27.15 23.22 15.34
N GLU A 299 -27.62 23.41 14.10
CA GLU A 299 -26.94 24.17 13.05
C GLU A 299 -26.83 25.67 13.35
N GLU A 300 -27.85 26.29 13.95
CA GLU A 300 -27.84 27.73 14.23
C GLU A 300 -26.89 28.10 15.37
N LYS A 301 -26.77 27.23 16.38
CA LYS A 301 -25.97 27.47 17.60
C LYS A 301 -24.58 26.82 17.56
N LYS A 302 -24.25 26.07 16.51
CA LYS A 302 -23.00 25.34 16.32
C LYS A 302 -22.64 24.43 17.51
N LEU A 303 -23.60 23.64 17.97
CA LEU A 303 -23.41 22.71 19.10
C LEU A 303 -22.69 21.45 18.61
N THR A 304 -21.60 21.06 19.27
CA THR A 304 -20.76 19.93 18.82
C THR A 304 -20.38 18.94 19.91
N ASP A 305 -20.39 19.33 21.18
CA ASP A 305 -19.90 18.51 22.29
C ASP A 305 -20.98 18.11 23.32
N PHE A 306 -20.68 17.16 24.22
CA PHE A 306 -21.61 16.75 25.28
C PHE A 306 -21.87 17.85 26.33
N ASN A 307 -20.98 18.83 26.49
CA ASN A 307 -21.22 19.95 27.38
C ASN A 307 -22.27 20.89 26.79
N ASP A 308 -22.23 21.12 25.48
CA ASP A 308 -23.26 21.88 24.77
C ASP A 308 -24.62 21.19 24.93
N LEU A 309 -24.68 19.86 24.77
CA LEU A 309 -25.91 19.07 25.00
C LEU A 309 -26.42 19.19 26.44
N TYR A 310 -25.51 19.18 27.42
CA TYR A 310 -25.87 19.41 28.81
C TYR A 310 -26.47 20.81 29.03
N ILE A 311 -25.84 21.86 28.50
CA ILE A 311 -26.30 23.23 28.68
C ILE A 311 -27.66 23.47 28.00
N THR A 312 -27.93 22.83 26.86
CA THR A 312 -29.17 23.04 26.12
C THR A 312 -30.31 22.12 26.55
N GLU A 313 -30.03 20.84 26.80
CA GLU A 313 -31.07 19.80 27.00
C GLU A 313 -30.97 19.07 28.35
N GLY A 314 -29.97 19.42 29.17
CA GLY A 314 -29.80 18.90 30.53
C GLY A 314 -29.05 17.57 30.61
N LEU A 315 -28.75 17.15 31.86
CA LEU A 315 -27.97 15.93 32.14
C LEU A 315 -28.67 14.64 31.69
N GLU A 316 -30.00 14.65 31.61
CA GLU A 316 -30.78 13.48 31.17
C GLU A 316 -30.55 13.17 29.69
N ALA A 317 -30.38 14.19 28.83
CA ALA A 317 -30.06 13.99 27.42
C ALA A 317 -28.67 13.36 27.24
N VAL A 318 -27.69 13.81 28.03
CA VAL A 318 -26.35 13.23 28.07
C VAL A 318 -26.40 11.76 28.51
N ARG A 319 -27.15 11.45 29.58
CA ARG A 319 -27.33 10.08 30.08
C ARG A 319 -27.90 9.14 29.01
N LYS A 320 -28.96 9.56 28.31
CA LYS A 320 -29.59 8.78 27.23
C LYS A 320 -28.62 8.47 26.09
N CYS A 321 -27.75 9.41 25.73
CA CYS A 321 -26.74 9.17 24.69
C CYS A 321 -25.79 8.03 25.09
N LEU A 322 -25.35 8.00 26.35
CA LEU A 322 -24.47 6.96 26.88
C LEU A 322 -25.17 5.60 27.02
N GLU A 323 -26.43 5.57 27.42
CA GLU A 323 -27.24 4.35 27.46
C GLU A 323 -27.47 3.75 26.06
N SER A 324 -27.54 4.60 25.04
CA SER A 324 -27.68 4.19 23.64
C SER A 324 -26.37 3.82 22.95
N ALA A 325 -25.22 3.89 23.66
CA ALA A 325 -23.92 3.62 23.08
C ALA A 325 -23.80 2.17 22.60
N LYS A 326 -23.15 1.97 21.45
CA LYS A 326 -22.98 0.65 20.83
C LYS A 326 -21.52 0.42 20.49
N ILE A 327 -21.09 -0.84 20.47
CA ILE A 327 -19.79 -1.18 19.88
C ILE A 327 -19.98 -1.02 18.37
N PRO A 328 -19.26 -0.10 17.70
CA PRO A 328 -19.36 0.04 16.26
C PRO A 328 -18.82 -1.23 15.60
N ASP A 329 -19.45 -1.64 14.50
CA ASP A 329 -18.88 -2.68 13.66
C ASP A 329 -17.49 -2.21 13.21
N ALA A 330 -16.50 -3.10 13.27
CA ALA A 330 -15.20 -2.77 12.73
C ALA A 330 -15.38 -2.41 11.23
N PRO A 331 -14.83 -1.29 10.73
CA PRO A 331 -14.57 -1.13 9.32
C PRO A 331 -13.50 -2.18 9.03
N VAL A 332 -13.96 -3.33 8.58
CA VAL A 332 -13.12 -4.23 7.85
C VAL A 332 -12.69 -3.43 6.64
N PHE A 333 -11.45 -2.93 6.61
CA PHE A 333 -10.80 -2.64 5.34
C PHE A 333 -10.73 -3.98 4.62
N LYS A 334 -11.80 -4.38 3.93
CA LYS A 334 -11.89 -5.67 3.25
C LYS A 334 -10.74 -5.84 2.25
N ASN A 335 -10.23 -4.72 1.75
CA ASN A 335 -9.04 -4.62 0.93
C ASN A 335 -8.35 -3.28 1.22
N PRO A 336 -7.05 -3.22 1.57
CA PRO A 336 -6.34 -1.95 1.76
C PRO A 336 -6.06 -1.23 0.43
N TYR A 337 -6.36 -1.88 -0.69
CA TYR A 337 -6.25 -1.35 -2.04
C TYR A 337 -7.61 -0.95 -2.61
N PHE A 338 -7.62 0.12 -3.39
CA PHE A 338 -8.81 0.60 -4.10
C PHE A 338 -8.42 1.48 -5.29
N ILE A 339 -9.35 1.70 -6.22
CA ILE A 339 -9.14 2.59 -7.37
C ILE A 339 -9.76 3.96 -7.05
N LYS A 340 -8.97 5.03 -7.20
CA LYS A 340 -9.44 6.42 -7.12
C LYS A 340 -8.90 7.20 -8.30
N GLU A 341 -9.79 7.84 -9.06
CA GLU A 341 -9.42 8.65 -10.24
C GLU A 341 -8.50 7.88 -11.24
N GLY A 342 -8.83 6.61 -11.49
CA GLY A 342 -8.07 5.72 -12.38
C GLY A 342 -6.67 5.35 -11.86
N CYS A 343 -6.35 5.64 -10.60
CA CYS A 343 -5.11 5.25 -9.94
C CYS A 343 -5.38 4.11 -8.94
N ILE A 344 -4.50 3.12 -8.87
CA ILE A 344 -4.52 2.18 -7.74
C ILE A 344 -3.89 2.86 -6.53
N CYS A 345 -4.63 2.90 -5.44
CA CYS A 345 -4.26 3.52 -4.17
C CYS A 345 -4.15 2.45 -3.09
N TYR A 346 -3.35 2.76 -2.07
CA TYR A 346 -3.15 1.92 -0.89
C TYR A 346 -3.31 2.78 0.36
N THR A 347 -4.19 2.36 1.26
CA THR A 347 -4.29 2.98 2.59
C THR A 347 -3.47 2.17 3.59
N ARG A 348 -2.53 2.84 4.25
CA ARG A 348 -1.81 2.31 5.41
C ARG A 348 -2.04 3.18 6.63
N MET A 349 -1.87 2.56 7.79
CA MET A 349 -1.86 3.28 9.05
C MET A 349 -0.46 3.82 9.33
N VAL A 350 -0.32 5.14 9.49
CA VAL A 350 0.93 5.81 9.88
C VAL A 350 0.64 6.65 11.09
N ASN A 351 1.35 6.41 12.19
CA ASN A 351 1.01 7.02 13.48
C ASN A 351 -0.49 6.91 13.79
N GLU A 352 -1.10 5.80 13.35
CA GLU A 352 -2.49 5.48 13.66
C GLU A 352 -3.54 6.35 12.94
N GLU A 353 -3.11 7.08 11.91
CA GLU A 353 -3.96 7.75 10.93
C GLU A 353 -3.93 7.01 9.58
N PRO A 354 -5.06 6.92 8.87
CA PRO A 354 -5.09 6.36 7.53
C PRO A 354 -4.42 7.33 6.56
N VAL A 355 -3.26 6.94 6.05
CA VAL A 355 -2.57 7.65 4.97
C VAL A 355 -2.78 6.87 3.69
N THR A 356 -3.35 7.54 2.70
CA THR A 356 -3.55 6.98 1.36
C THR A 356 -2.40 7.42 0.46
N ASP A 357 -1.66 6.45 -0.07
CA ASP A 357 -0.63 6.70 -1.07
C ASP A 357 -1.03 6.12 -2.43
N ALA A 358 -0.92 6.91 -3.49
CA ALA A 358 -1.06 6.40 -4.86
C ALA A 358 0.07 5.40 -5.17
N VAL A 359 -0.28 4.19 -5.59
CA VAL A 359 0.67 3.12 -5.92
C VAL A 359 1.05 3.17 -7.40
N SER A 360 0.12 3.55 -8.26
CA SER A 360 0.30 3.76 -9.70
C SER A 360 -0.55 4.91 -10.22
N ARG A 361 -0.23 5.41 -11.41
CA ARG A 361 -1.07 6.36 -12.18
C ARG A 361 -1.95 5.67 -13.23
N PHE A 362 -2.29 4.42 -12.97
CA PHE A 362 -3.15 3.60 -13.82
C PHE A 362 -3.85 2.52 -12.98
N SER A 363 -4.93 1.96 -13.51
CA SER A 363 -5.54 0.73 -13.00
C SER A 363 -5.25 -0.42 -13.95
N ALA A 364 -5.11 -1.61 -13.37
CA ALA A 364 -4.93 -2.84 -14.11
C ALA A 364 -5.72 -3.95 -13.42
N GLU A 365 -6.23 -4.87 -14.23
CA GLU A 365 -7.01 -6.01 -13.81
C GLU A 365 -6.56 -7.25 -14.60
N ILE A 366 -6.49 -8.38 -13.91
CA ILE A 366 -6.36 -9.69 -14.53
C ILE A 366 -7.76 -10.06 -15.01
N THR A 367 -7.94 -10.21 -16.32
CA THR A 367 -9.22 -10.60 -16.91
C THR A 367 -9.32 -12.11 -17.06
N HIS A 368 -8.21 -12.77 -17.39
CA HIS A 368 -8.16 -14.23 -17.60
C HIS A 368 -6.90 -14.83 -16.97
N GLU A 369 -7.06 -15.99 -16.35
CA GLU A 369 -5.97 -16.92 -16.08
C GLU A 369 -5.89 -17.92 -17.24
N LEU A 370 -4.76 -17.90 -17.94
CA LEU A 370 -4.53 -18.70 -19.14
C LEU A 370 -3.61 -19.87 -18.83
N THR A 371 -3.92 -21.04 -19.39
CA THR A 371 -2.99 -22.17 -19.48
C THR A 371 -2.49 -22.24 -20.93
N LEU A 372 -1.22 -21.94 -21.17
CA LEU A 372 -0.59 -22.03 -22.48
C LEU A 372 0.03 -23.42 -22.64
N ASP A 373 -0.54 -24.26 -23.50
CA ASP A 373 -0.14 -25.65 -23.69
C ASP A 373 0.56 -25.84 -25.04
N ASN A 374 1.87 -26.07 -25.02
CA ASN A 374 2.68 -26.26 -26.23
C ASN A 374 2.76 -27.73 -26.69
N GLY A 375 1.99 -28.62 -26.07
CA GLY A 375 1.99 -30.06 -26.33
C GLY A 375 2.94 -30.84 -25.42
N LEU A 376 4.05 -30.24 -25.01
CA LEU A 376 5.05 -30.84 -24.10
C LEU A 376 4.83 -30.38 -22.65
N GLU A 377 4.63 -29.09 -22.47
CA GLU A 377 4.50 -28.43 -21.17
C GLU A 377 3.33 -27.44 -21.20
N ALA A 378 2.71 -27.26 -20.04
CA ALA A 378 1.69 -26.24 -19.82
C ALA A 378 2.22 -25.17 -18.86
N GLN A 379 2.16 -23.91 -19.28
CA GLN A 379 2.58 -22.77 -18.47
C GLN A 379 1.40 -21.85 -18.16
N LYS A 380 1.29 -21.39 -16.92
CA LYS A 380 0.29 -20.38 -16.52
C LYS A 380 0.69 -18.99 -17.02
N ALA A 381 -0.30 -18.23 -17.49
CA ALA A 381 -0.18 -16.86 -17.93
C ALA A 381 -1.39 -16.04 -17.48
N PHE A 382 -1.26 -14.72 -17.46
CA PHE A 382 -2.37 -13.80 -17.18
C PHE A 382 -2.63 -12.91 -18.38
N ARG A 383 -3.91 -12.74 -18.72
CA ARG A 383 -4.39 -11.70 -19.61
C ARG A 383 -4.73 -10.48 -18.78
N ILE A 384 -4.13 -9.34 -19.10
CA ILE A 384 -4.21 -8.12 -18.31
C ILE A 384 -4.75 -6.98 -19.15
N SER A 385 -5.80 -6.34 -18.63
CA SER A 385 -6.39 -5.11 -19.13
C SER A 385 -6.04 -3.95 -18.19
N GLY A 386 -6.05 -2.73 -18.70
CA GLY A 386 -5.78 -1.55 -17.88
C GLY A 386 -6.14 -0.22 -18.53
N LYS A 387 -6.21 0.81 -17.70
CA LYS A 387 -6.50 2.18 -18.13
C LYS A 387 -5.61 3.18 -17.38
N SER A 388 -5.20 4.25 -18.05
CA SER A 388 -4.51 5.36 -17.41
C SER A 388 -5.44 6.11 -16.44
N ASN A 389 -4.87 6.92 -15.56
CA ASN A 389 -5.62 7.86 -14.72
C ASN A 389 -6.45 8.88 -15.52
N THR A 390 -6.14 9.09 -16.80
CA THR A 390 -6.93 9.93 -17.72
C THR A 390 -8.06 9.16 -18.43
N GLY A 391 -8.22 7.86 -18.16
CA GLY A 391 -9.25 6.99 -18.75
C GLY A 391 -8.87 6.36 -20.09
N ARG A 392 -7.66 6.57 -20.61
CA ARG A 392 -7.19 5.94 -21.85
C ARG A 392 -6.94 4.45 -21.60
N HIS A 393 -7.53 3.59 -22.41
CA HIS A 393 -7.27 2.15 -22.39
C HIS A 393 -5.86 1.82 -22.92
N PHE A 394 -5.19 0.90 -22.24
CA PHE A 394 -3.98 0.25 -22.74
C PHE A 394 -4.35 -0.97 -23.59
N PRO A 395 -3.47 -1.38 -24.53
CA PRO A 395 -3.68 -2.64 -25.24
C PRO A 395 -3.66 -3.80 -24.25
N GLU A 396 -4.57 -4.76 -24.43
CA GLU A 396 -4.56 -5.97 -23.63
C GLU A 396 -3.26 -6.75 -23.90
N ILE A 397 -2.68 -7.31 -22.84
CA ILE A 397 -1.43 -8.06 -22.94
C ILE A 397 -1.57 -9.41 -22.25
N THR A 398 -0.93 -10.42 -22.83
CA THR A 398 -0.72 -11.70 -22.16
C THR A 398 0.70 -11.75 -21.62
N ILE A 399 0.83 -12.16 -20.36
CA ILE A 399 2.13 -12.28 -19.69
C ILE A 399 2.26 -13.64 -19.00
N PRO A 400 3.42 -14.31 -19.07
CA PRO A 400 3.65 -15.50 -18.25
C PRO A 400 3.53 -15.20 -16.76
N ALA A 401 2.95 -16.12 -15.98
CA ALA A 401 2.70 -15.92 -14.56
C ALA A 401 3.99 -15.63 -13.77
N GLU A 402 5.12 -16.24 -14.17
CA GLU A 402 6.45 -15.98 -13.58
C GLU A 402 6.92 -14.52 -13.78
N GLN A 403 6.54 -13.89 -14.90
CA GLN A 403 6.93 -12.51 -15.22
C GLN A 403 6.02 -11.49 -14.53
N PHE A 404 4.84 -11.89 -14.06
CA PHE A 404 3.91 -11.02 -13.35
C PHE A 404 4.55 -10.40 -12.10
N TYR A 405 5.27 -11.21 -11.32
CA TYR A 405 5.91 -10.79 -10.06
C TYR A 405 6.93 -9.65 -10.26
N GLY A 406 7.68 -9.67 -11.35
CA GLY A 406 8.72 -8.67 -11.62
C GLY A 406 8.18 -7.28 -11.98
N MET A 407 6.88 -7.16 -12.32
CA MET A 407 6.21 -5.91 -12.73
C MET A 407 6.87 -5.16 -13.91
N ASN A 408 7.89 -5.73 -14.55
CA ASN A 408 8.57 -5.12 -15.71
C ASN A 408 7.69 -5.14 -16.96
N TRP A 409 6.68 -6.02 -16.98
CA TRP A 409 5.69 -6.12 -18.07
C TRP A 409 4.90 -4.83 -18.28
N VAL A 410 4.77 -3.98 -17.25
CA VAL A 410 4.08 -2.67 -17.34
C VAL A 410 4.72 -1.78 -18.43
N MET A 411 6.01 -1.97 -18.72
CA MET A 411 6.70 -1.26 -19.80
C MET A 411 6.12 -1.54 -21.19
N LYS A 412 5.43 -2.68 -21.39
CA LYS A 412 4.71 -3.00 -22.64
C LYS A 412 3.56 -2.01 -22.92
N TRP A 413 3.01 -1.35 -21.89
CA TRP A 413 2.02 -0.29 -22.02
C TRP A 413 2.64 1.10 -22.24
N GLY A 414 3.97 1.19 -22.27
CA GLY A 414 4.71 2.42 -22.53
C GLY A 414 4.71 3.41 -21.35
N ALA A 415 5.22 4.61 -21.61
CA ALA A 415 5.50 5.63 -20.57
C ALA A 415 4.26 6.15 -19.81
N GLY A 416 3.05 5.89 -20.31
CA GLY A 416 1.81 6.26 -19.63
C GLY A 416 1.46 5.39 -18.41
N ALA A 417 2.03 4.18 -18.32
CA ALA A 417 1.79 3.26 -17.23
C ALA A 417 2.85 3.44 -16.12
N VAL A 418 2.66 4.47 -15.29
CA VAL A 418 3.65 4.87 -14.27
C VAL A 418 3.35 4.19 -12.93
N ILE A 419 4.33 3.44 -12.42
CA ILE A 419 4.35 2.96 -11.03
C ILE A 419 5.00 4.05 -10.17
N SER A 420 4.36 4.44 -9.06
CA SER A 420 4.88 5.46 -8.15
C SER A 420 6.19 5.00 -7.51
N SER A 421 7.15 5.93 -7.36
CA SER A 421 8.39 5.65 -6.64
C SER A 421 8.12 5.42 -5.15
N GLY A 422 8.94 4.56 -4.53
CA GLY A 422 8.86 4.25 -3.10
C GLY A 422 9.06 2.78 -2.79
N GLN A 423 9.59 2.51 -1.59
CA GLN A 423 9.84 1.15 -1.13
C GLN A 423 8.55 0.33 -1.07
N GLY A 424 8.58 -0.86 -1.68
CA GLY A 424 7.45 -1.79 -1.73
C GLY A 424 6.29 -1.38 -2.64
N LYS A 425 6.40 -0.29 -3.44
CA LYS A 425 5.32 0.14 -4.35
C LYS A 425 5.05 -0.87 -5.46
N LYS A 426 6.07 -1.51 -6.01
CA LYS A 426 5.92 -2.59 -7.01
C LYS A 426 5.18 -3.79 -6.40
N ASP A 427 5.57 -4.23 -5.21
CA ASP A 427 4.97 -5.37 -4.53
C ASP A 427 3.50 -5.11 -4.16
N ARG A 428 3.21 -3.90 -3.66
CA ARG A 428 1.86 -3.44 -3.39
C ARG A 428 1.01 -3.36 -4.64
N LEU A 429 1.57 -2.90 -5.76
CA LEU A 429 0.84 -2.83 -7.02
C LEU A 429 0.47 -4.23 -7.51
N ARG A 430 1.43 -5.16 -7.47
CA ARG A 430 1.22 -6.57 -7.81
C ARG A 430 0.08 -7.16 -6.97
N GLU A 431 0.16 -7.00 -5.65
CA GLU A 431 -0.87 -7.48 -4.71
C GLU A 431 -2.24 -6.82 -4.98
N ALA A 432 -2.26 -5.50 -5.20
CA ALA A 432 -3.48 -4.76 -5.50
C ALA A 432 -4.16 -5.25 -6.77
N ILE A 433 -3.41 -5.50 -7.85
CA ILE A 433 -3.96 -6.02 -9.11
C ILE A 433 -4.62 -7.38 -8.86
N GLN A 434 -3.99 -8.27 -8.10
CA GLN A 434 -4.58 -9.58 -7.78
C GLN A 434 -5.85 -9.45 -6.95
N LEU A 435 -5.86 -8.59 -5.92
CA LEU A 435 -7.00 -8.44 -5.01
C LEU A 435 -8.17 -7.64 -5.60
N LEU A 436 -7.90 -6.75 -6.56
CA LEU A 436 -8.93 -5.93 -7.23
C LEU A 436 -9.52 -6.60 -8.47
N SER A 437 -8.95 -7.73 -8.90
CA SER A 437 -9.48 -8.51 -10.03
C SER A 437 -10.56 -9.47 -9.51
N GLU A 438 -11.83 -9.14 -9.73
CA GLU A 438 -12.96 -9.90 -9.17
C GLU A 438 -13.46 -11.02 -10.10
N ASN A 439 -13.52 -10.76 -11.42
CA ASN A 439 -14.10 -11.67 -12.41
C ASN A 439 -13.02 -12.24 -13.32
N ILE A 440 -12.21 -13.17 -12.80
CA ILE A 440 -11.17 -13.85 -13.57
C ILE A 440 -11.75 -15.13 -14.17
N SER A 441 -11.73 -15.26 -15.49
CA SER A 441 -12.09 -16.51 -16.17
C SER A 441 -10.84 -17.37 -16.43
N GLU A 442 -11.01 -18.69 -16.40
CA GLU A 442 -9.93 -19.65 -16.71
C GLU A 442 -10.09 -20.17 -18.14
N HIS A 443 -9.02 -20.12 -18.93
CA HIS A 443 -9.02 -20.61 -20.31
C HIS A 443 -7.72 -21.33 -20.65
N THR A 444 -7.80 -22.33 -21.52
CA THR A 444 -6.60 -23.01 -22.07
C THR A 444 -6.43 -22.60 -23.52
N ILE A 445 -5.22 -22.19 -23.88
CA ILE A 445 -4.83 -21.88 -25.27
C ILE A 445 -3.80 -22.91 -25.68
N TYR A 446 -4.14 -23.72 -26.68
CA TYR A 446 -3.21 -24.69 -27.24
C TYR A 446 -2.32 -24.03 -28.29
N LYS A 447 -1.01 -24.10 -28.07
CA LYS A 447 0.04 -23.48 -28.90
C LYS A 447 0.55 -24.40 -30.02
N HIS A 448 -0.07 -25.57 -30.17
CA HIS A 448 0.34 -26.63 -31.08
C HIS A 448 -0.89 -27.21 -31.82
N PHE A 449 -0.61 -27.99 -32.86
CA PHE A 449 -1.62 -28.74 -33.61
C PHE A 449 -1.46 -30.22 -33.34
N GLY A 450 -2.49 -31.00 -33.69
CA GLY A 450 -2.47 -32.45 -33.54
C GLY A 450 -3.37 -32.94 -32.42
N TRP A 451 -3.21 -34.21 -32.05
CA TRP A 451 -4.08 -34.83 -31.04
C TRP A 451 -3.77 -34.32 -29.64
N ARG A 452 -4.83 -33.95 -28.92
CA ARG A 452 -4.77 -33.65 -27.49
C ARG A 452 -5.95 -34.28 -26.79
N ARG A 453 -5.70 -34.80 -25.60
CA ARG A 453 -6.75 -35.32 -24.74
C ARG A 453 -7.26 -34.21 -23.81
N ILE A 454 -8.53 -33.86 -23.95
CA ILE A 454 -9.20 -32.77 -23.21
C ILE A 454 -10.39 -33.38 -22.49
N GLU A 455 -10.46 -33.22 -21.16
CA GLU A 455 -11.53 -33.78 -20.30
C GLU A 455 -11.79 -35.29 -20.49
N GLY A 456 -10.78 -36.03 -20.95
CA GLY A 456 -10.87 -37.47 -21.15
C GLY A 456 -11.17 -37.91 -22.59
N GLU A 457 -11.51 -36.98 -23.48
CA GLU A 457 -11.81 -37.22 -24.89
C GLU A 457 -10.68 -36.73 -25.81
N TRP A 458 -10.61 -37.29 -27.02
CA TRP A 458 -9.56 -36.96 -27.99
C TRP A 458 -10.07 -35.93 -28.99
N PHE A 459 -9.30 -34.85 -29.14
CA PHE A 459 -9.56 -33.83 -30.14
C PHE A 459 -8.32 -33.60 -31.00
N TYR A 460 -8.55 -33.28 -32.28
CA TYR A 460 -7.48 -32.84 -33.17
C TYR A 460 -7.48 -31.31 -33.28
N LEU A 461 -6.41 -30.68 -32.78
CA LEU A 461 -6.25 -29.24 -32.68
C LEU A 461 -5.85 -28.59 -34.01
N THR A 462 -6.54 -27.50 -34.35
CA THR A 462 -6.45 -26.74 -35.61
C THR A 462 -6.72 -25.25 -35.33
N ASN A 463 -6.34 -24.29 -36.18
CA ASN A 463 -6.65 -22.87 -35.91
C ASN A 463 -8.14 -22.54 -35.93
N SER A 464 -8.99 -23.44 -36.43
CA SER A 464 -10.45 -23.32 -36.37
C SER A 464 -11.03 -23.76 -35.01
N GLY A 465 -10.23 -24.38 -34.14
CA GLY A 465 -10.66 -24.95 -32.86
C GLY A 465 -10.16 -26.38 -32.68
N ALA A 466 -11.05 -27.28 -32.28
CA ALA A 466 -10.71 -28.70 -32.13
C ALA A 466 -11.74 -29.61 -32.80
N ILE A 467 -11.29 -30.61 -33.56
CA ILE A 467 -12.19 -31.59 -34.19
C ILE A 467 -12.33 -32.80 -33.26
N GLY A 468 -13.55 -33.00 -32.75
CA GLY A 468 -13.96 -34.12 -31.91
C GLY A 468 -14.71 -35.20 -32.72
N ALA A 469 -15.22 -36.22 -32.01
CA ALA A 469 -16.02 -37.27 -32.64
C ALA A 469 -17.40 -36.78 -33.12
N ASP A 470 -17.87 -35.66 -32.58
CA ASP A 470 -19.16 -35.03 -32.79
C ASP A 470 -19.10 -33.77 -33.68
N GLY A 471 -17.91 -33.34 -34.11
CA GLY A 471 -17.74 -32.21 -35.02
C GLY A 471 -16.66 -31.22 -34.58
N LEU A 472 -16.74 -29.99 -35.09
CA LEU A 472 -15.87 -28.88 -34.71
C LEU A 472 -16.33 -28.21 -33.41
N HIS A 473 -15.40 -28.09 -32.48
CA HIS A 473 -15.50 -27.32 -31.23
C HIS A 473 -14.70 -26.02 -31.39
N ASP A 474 -15.40 -24.93 -31.73
CA ASP A 474 -14.80 -23.60 -31.96
C ASP A 474 -14.57 -22.80 -30.67
N ASP A 475 -15.05 -23.31 -29.54
CA ASP A 475 -14.82 -22.79 -28.19
C ASP A 475 -13.43 -23.17 -27.63
N ILE A 476 -12.79 -24.20 -28.19
CA ILE A 476 -11.41 -24.61 -27.84
C ILE A 476 -10.41 -23.72 -28.59
N GLU A 477 -9.76 -22.79 -27.88
CA GLU A 477 -8.82 -21.84 -28.48
C GLU A 477 -7.47 -22.50 -28.83
N VAL A 478 -7.09 -22.43 -30.12
CA VAL A 478 -5.80 -22.88 -30.64
C VAL A 478 -5.08 -21.71 -31.30
N GLN A 479 -3.87 -21.41 -30.85
CA GLN A 479 -3.07 -20.31 -31.37
C GLN A 479 -1.59 -20.69 -31.47
N SER A 480 -1.14 -21.07 -32.66
CA SER A 480 0.29 -21.33 -32.90
C SER A 480 1.14 -20.06 -32.78
N ASP A 481 2.35 -20.21 -32.22
CA ASP A 481 3.35 -19.12 -32.20
C ASP A 481 3.91 -18.80 -33.59
N SER A 482 3.74 -19.71 -34.56
CA SER A 482 4.26 -19.56 -35.92
C SER A 482 3.23 -18.99 -36.87
N ARG A 483 3.51 -17.80 -37.41
CA ARG A 483 2.70 -17.18 -38.47
C ARG A 483 2.61 -17.99 -39.76
N LYS A 484 3.49 -18.99 -39.94
CA LYS A 484 3.51 -19.84 -41.14
C LYS A 484 2.24 -20.69 -41.26
N PHE A 485 1.64 -21.03 -40.13
CA PHE A 485 0.50 -21.93 -40.04
C PHE A 485 -0.81 -21.20 -39.71
N GLU A 486 -0.88 -19.87 -39.83
CA GLU A 486 -2.12 -19.08 -39.57
C GLU A 486 -3.34 -19.60 -40.36
N ASN A 487 -3.10 -20.17 -41.54
CA ASN A 487 -4.15 -20.73 -42.40
C ASN A 487 -4.41 -22.21 -42.15
N TYR A 488 -3.75 -22.88 -41.19
CA TYR A 488 -3.97 -24.30 -40.91
C TYR A 488 -5.30 -24.48 -40.16
N THR A 489 -6.40 -24.44 -40.91
CA THR A 489 -7.78 -24.55 -40.44
C THR A 489 -8.46 -25.75 -41.08
N LEU A 490 -9.28 -26.45 -40.30
CA LEU A 490 -10.14 -27.55 -40.75
C LEU A 490 -11.60 -27.15 -40.55
N PRO A 491 -12.48 -27.36 -41.54
CA PRO A 491 -13.90 -27.10 -41.38
C PRO A 491 -14.55 -28.14 -40.46
N ASP A 492 -15.77 -27.83 -40.03
CA ASP A 492 -16.64 -28.82 -39.39
C ASP A 492 -16.89 -30.00 -40.35
N PRO A 493 -16.69 -31.26 -39.94
CA PRO A 493 -16.92 -32.41 -40.80
C PRO A 493 -18.41 -32.57 -41.15
N ASP A 494 -18.82 -32.02 -42.29
CA ASP A 494 -20.20 -32.02 -42.79
C ASP A 494 -20.43 -32.99 -43.98
N ALA A 495 -19.37 -33.61 -44.48
CA ALA A 495 -19.40 -34.46 -45.67
C ALA A 495 -19.88 -35.89 -45.38
N ASP A 496 -20.57 -36.52 -46.35
CA ASP A 496 -20.86 -37.95 -46.30
C ASP A 496 -19.56 -38.77 -46.27
N LEU A 497 -19.41 -39.60 -45.24
CA LEU A 497 -18.19 -40.36 -44.99
C LEU A 497 -17.80 -41.27 -46.17
N LYS A 498 -18.77 -41.90 -46.85
CA LYS A 498 -18.47 -42.80 -47.97
C LYS A 498 -17.96 -42.00 -49.17
N GLU A 499 -18.56 -40.85 -49.45
CA GLU A 499 -18.10 -39.98 -50.54
C GLU A 499 -16.72 -39.38 -50.24
N ALA A 500 -16.45 -38.99 -48.99
CA ALA A 500 -15.13 -38.50 -48.58
C ALA A 500 -14.03 -39.59 -48.72
N VAL A 501 -14.32 -40.83 -48.34
CA VAL A 501 -13.40 -41.97 -48.53
C VAL A 501 -13.17 -42.24 -50.01
N LYS A 502 -14.23 -42.25 -50.84
CA LYS A 502 -14.08 -42.42 -52.30
C LYS A 502 -13.23 -41.30 -52.91
N ALA A 503 -13.44 -40.06 -52.50
CA ALA A 503 -12.63 -38.92 -52.96
C ALA A 503 -11.15 -39.09 -52.61
N SER A 504 -10.85 -39.56 -51.39
CA SER A 504 -9.48 -39.87 -50.96
C SER A 504 -8.83 -40.98 -51.79
N LEU A 505 -9.58 -42.04 -52.12
CA LEU A 505 -9.09 -43.17 -52.92
C LEU A 505 -8.76 -42.79 -54.37
N ARG A 506 -9.32 -41.70 -54.92
CA ARG A 506 -8.97 -41.20 -56.26
C ARG A 506 -7.51 -40.75 -56.38
N ILE A 507 -6.80 -40.55 -55.26
CA ILE A 507 -5.35 -40.31 -55.27
C ILE A 507 -4.61 -41.51 -55.87
N LEU A 508 -5.14 -42.73 -55.73
CA LEU A 508 -4.55 -43.93 -56.31
C LEU A 508 -4.51 -43.91 -57.84
N ASP A 509 -5.37 -43.11 -58.47
CA ASP A 509 -5.47 -42.99 -59.93
C ASP A 509 -4.46 -41.98 -60.51
N LEU A 510 -3.73 -41.23 -59.67
CA LEU A 510 -2.87 -40.12 -60.11
C LEU A 510 -1.48 -40.57 -60.63
N ALA A 511 -0.99 -41.73 -60.19
CA ALA A 511 0.30 -42.29 -60.58
C ALA A 511 0.31 -43.82 -60.41
N ASP A 512 1.42 -44.46 -60.79
CA ASP A 512 1.64 -45.89 -60.52
C ASP A 512 1.39 -46.22 -59.03
N ILE A 513 0.79 -47.38 -58.76
CA ILE A 513 0.42 -47.78 -57.41
C ILE A 513 1.61 -47.81 -56.45
N ALA A 514 2.83 -48.06 -56.95
CA ALA A 514 4.07 -48.01 -56.18
C ALA A 514 4.41 -46.60 -55.66
N ILE A 515 3.82 -45.56 -56.26
CA ILE A 515 3.95 -44.15 -55.85
C ILE A 515 2.71 -43.72 -55.06
N SER A 516 1.51 -44.01 -55.59
CA SER A 516 0.25 -43.49 -55.06
C SER A 516 -0.15 -44.12 -53.72
N VAL A 517 0.17 -45.40 -53.49
CA VAL A 517 -0.13 -46.05 -52.20
C VAL A 517 0.72 -45.48 -51.06
N PRO A 518 2.06 -45.39 -51.17
CA PRO A 518 2.86 -44.72 -50.14
C PRO A 518 2.45 -43.26 -49.91
N ALA A 519 2.09 -42.54 -50.97
CA ALA A 519 1.58 -41.18 -50.88
C ALA A 519 0.27 -41.11 -50.07
N LEU A 520 -0.74 -41.92 -50.42
CA LEU A 520 -2.00 -41.95 -49.68
C LEU A 520 -1.81 -42.40 -48.22
N ALA A 521 -0.98 -43.42 -47.99
CA ALA A 521 -0.67 -43.88 -46.64
C ALA A 521 0.01 -42.79 -45.80
N SER A 522 0.88 -41.97 -46.41
CA SER A 522 1.56 -40.88 -45.69
C SER A 522 0.60 -39.80 -45.19
N ILE A 523 -0.50 -39.54 -45.91
CA ILE A 523 -1.54 -38.60 -45.51
C ILE A 523 -2.16 -39.06 -44.19
N TYR A 524 -2.70 -40.27 -44.14
CA TYR A 524 -3.29 -40.82 -42.91
C TYR A 524 -2.26 -41.01 -41.81
N ARG A 525 -1.02 -41.34 -42.17
CA ARG A 525 0.05 -41.48 -41.20
C ARG A 525 0.34 -40.18 -40.46
N SER A 526 0.28 -39.04 -41.16
CA SER A 526 0.64 -37.72 -40.62
C SER A 526 -0.16 -37.33 -39.38
N VAL A 527 -1.44 -37.71 -39.31
CA VAL A 527 -2.31 -37.42 -38.16
C VAL A 527 -2.20 -38.47 -37.05
N LEU A 528 -1.52 -39.59 -37.27
CA LEU A 528 -1.42 -40.69 -36.28
C LEU A 528 -0.13 -40.63 -35.44
N ASN A 529 0.61 -39.52 -35.49
CA ASN A 529 1.92 -39.41 -34.81
C ASN A 529 1.84 -39.60 -33.29
N GLU A 530 0.73 -39.20 -32.66
CA GLU A 530 0.52 -39.33 -31.21
C GLU A 530 0.39 -40.80 -30.77
N PHE A 531 -0.14 -41.67 -31.65
CA PHE A 531 -0.39 -43.08 -31.34
C PHE A 531 0.73 -44.01 -31.84
N ALA A 532 1.52 -43.52 -32.79
CA ALA A 532 2.69 -44.21 -33.33
C ALA A 532 3.69 -43.16 -33.81
N GLU A 533 4.95 -43.26 -33.39
CA GLU A 533 6.02 -42.32 -33.73
C GLU A 533 6.39 -42.37 -35.21
N ILE A 534 6.52 -41.21 -35.86
CA ILE A 534 7.00 -41.06 -37.25
C ILE A 534 8.47 -40.64 -37.22
N ASP A 535 9.35 -41.49 -37.76
CA ASP A 535 10.79 -41.26 -37.84
C ASP A 535 11.31 -41.10 -39.29
N TYR A 536 10.41 -40.96 -40.25
CA TYR A 536 10.74 -40.82 -41.68
C TYR A 536 9.99 -39.65 -42.34
N SER A 537 10.49 -39.22 -43.50
CA SER A 537 9.82 -38.25 -44.37
C SER A 537 9.68 -38.82 -45.78
N LEU A 538 8.56 -38.53 -46.44
CA LEU A 538 8.31 -38.95 -47.83
C LEU A 538 8.80 -37.87 -48.80
N PHE A 539 9.64 -38.27 -49.74
CA PHE A 539 10.14 -37.39 -50.81
C PHE A 539 9.81 -37.96 -52.18
N ILE A 540 9.10 -37.19 -53.02
CA ILE A 540 8.76 -37.59 -54.39
C ILE A 540 9.87 -37.15 -55.35
N GLN A 541 10.59 -38.13 -55.91
CA GLN A 541 11.70 -37.90 -56.85
C GLN A 541 11.32 -38.21 -58.30
N GLY A 542 11.87 -37.45 -59.25
CA GLY A 542 11.75 -37.72 -60.68
C GLY A 542 12.20 -36.55 -61.56
N ALA A 543 12.27 -36.75 -62.87
CA ALA A 543 12.76 -35.75 -63.84
C ALA A 543 11.91 -34.47 -63.86
N SER A 544 12.49 -33.36 -64.34
CA SER A 544 11.72 -32.11 -64.55
C SER A 544 10.55 -32.36 -65.50
N GLY A 545 9.40 -31.73 -65.24
CA GLY A 545 8.16 -31.95 -66.01
C GLY A 545 7.34 -33.19 -65.61
N ALA A 546 7.82 -34.02 -64.68
CA ALA A 546 7.10 -35.22 -64.22
C ALA A 546 5.93 -34.94 -63.23
N GLN A 547 5.41 -33.71 -63.19
CA GLN A 547 4.24 -33.29 -62.37
C GLN A 547 4.33 -33.60 -60.85
N LYS A 548 5.55 -33.76 -60.33
CA LYS A 548 5.80 -34.12 -58.93
C LYS A 548 5.26 -33.07 -57.95
N THR A 549 5.38 -31.80 -58.34
CA THR A 549 4.94 -30.67 -57.52
C THR A 549 3.42 -30.64 -57.43
N GLU A 550 2.74 -30.88 -58.55
CA GLU A 550 1.28 -30.96 -58.63
C GLU A 550 0.75 -32.14 -57.80
N LEU A 551 1.35 -33.32 -57.93
CA LEU A 551 1.00 -34.49 -57.13
C LEU A 551 1.19 -34.22 -55.63
N SER A 552 2.34 -33.62 -55.25
CA SER A 552 2.62 -33.25 -53.85
C SER A 552 1.63 -32.22 -53.31
N ALA A 553 1.25 -31.24 -54.11
CA ALA A 553 0.28 -30.21 -53.73
C ALA A 553 -1.11 -30.80 -53.50
N LEU A 554 -1.56 -31.74 -54.35
CA LEU A 554 -2.83 -32.46 -54.17
C LEU A 554 -2.83 -33.32 -52.90
N ILE A 555 -1.73 -34.04 -52.63
CA ILE A 555 -1.55 -34.83 -51.41
C ILE A 555 -1.62 -33.92 -50.17
N GLN A 556 -0.94 -32.78 -50.19
CA GLN A 556 -0.95 -31.82 -49.07
C GLN A 556 -2.30 -31.13 -48.86
N ALA A 557 -3.09 -30.97 -49.93
CA ALA A 557 -4.42 -30.36 -49.87
C ALA A 557 -5.52 -31.33 -49.38
N HIS A 558 -5.17 -32.57 -49.03
CA HIS A 558 -6.15 -33.63 -48.68
C HIS A 558 -7.09 -33.22 -47.54
N PHE A 559 -6.56 -32.61 -46.47
CA PHE A 559 -7.35 -32.14 -45.33
C PHE A 559 -7.97 -30.75 -45.54
N GLY A 560 -7.69 -30.10 -46.68
CA GLY A 560 -8.20 -28.78 -47.02
C GLY A 560 -7.25 -28.02 -47.94
N ILE A 561 -7.77 -27.12 -48.78
CA ILE A 561 -6.91 -26.31 -49.66
C ILE A 561 -5.94 -25.41 -48.87
N SER A 562 -6.32 -25.05 -47.65
CA SER A 562 -5.56 -24.23 -46.72
C SER A 562 -4.31 -24.93 -46.17
N THR A 563 -4.24 -26.27 -46.25
CA THR A 563 -3.07 -27.07 -45.84
C THR A 563 -2.06 -27.28 -46.97
N ALA A 564 -2.37 -26.85 -48.20
CA ALA A 564 -1.43 -26.90 -49.31
C ALA A 564 -0.26 -25.93 -49.10
N ALA A 565 0.97 -26.33 -49.47
CA ALA A 565 2.16 -25.49 -49.27
C ALA A 565 2.07 -24.11 -49.93
N ILE A 566 1.30 -23.95 -51.01
CA ILE A 566 1.07 -22.67 -51.71
C ILE A 566 0.28 -21.68 -50.83
N CYS A 567 -0.53 -22.18 -49.89
CA CYS A 567 -1.36 -21.38 -48.98
C CYS A 567 -0.69 -21.12 -47.62
N LEU A 568 0.47 -21.73 -47.34
CA LEU A 568 1.28 -21.49 -46.15
C LEU A 568 2.32 -20.39 -46.43
N LYS A 569 2.47 -19.40 -45.53
CA LYS A 569 3.39 -18.26 -45.74
C LYS A 569 4.84 -18.74 -45.89
N GLY A 570 5.40 -18.55 -47.08
CA GLY A 570 6.75 -18.99 -47.47
C GLY A 570 6.77 -20.02 -48.62
N GLY A 571 5.62 -20.54 -49.03
CA GLY A 571 5.48 -21.26 -50.29
C GLY A 571 5.72 -20.32 -51.47
N THR A 572 6.55 -20.73 -52.43
CA THR A 572 6.63 -20.03 -53.72
C THR A 572 5.29 -20.29 -54.43
N PRO A 573 4.54 -19.24 -54.86
CA PRO A 573 3.40 -19.48 -55.73
C PRO A 573 3.91 -20.12 -57.03
N LEU A 574 3.22 -21.15 -57.50
CA LEU A 574 3.40 -21.68 -58.85
C LEU A 574 2.84 -20.70 -59.89
#